data_AF-A0A8C6PHD4-F1
#
_entry.id   AF-A0A8C6PHD4-F1
#
_cell.length_a   1.000
_cell.length_b   1.000
_cell.length_c   1.000
_cell.angle_alpha   90.00
_cell.angle_beta   90.00
_cell.angle_gamma   90.00
#
_symmetry.space_group_name_H-M   'P 1'
#
loop_
_entity.id
_entity.type
_entity.pdbx_description
1 polymer ?
#
loop_
_entity_poly.entity_id
_entity_poly.type
_entity_poly.pdbx_seq_one_letter_code
_entity_poly.pdbx_strand_id
1 'polypeptide(L)'
;KVLKSYFWVLRSASPIQMSSPSLEKNVQIFCTHDKTDHTLMLWYQRTPGDTAMKLIGYLLYKAVTMEDQYKDGFDLTGDATKNGSLHINTARSVQTAVYFCAASKAQ
;
A
#
# COMPACT_ATOMS: atom_id res chain seq x y z
N LYS A 1 -6.95 -8.04 29.93
CA LYS A 1 -7.98 -9.01 29.45
C LYS A 1 -8.68 -8.32 28.28
N VAL A 2 -8.59 -8.71 27.02
CA VAL A 2 -8.40 -10.04 26.41
C VAL A 2 -7.43 -9.91 25.21
N LEU A 3 -6.47 -10.83 25.15
CA LEU A 3 -5.63 -11.15 23.98
C LEU A 3 -6.28 -12.32 23.23
N LYS A 4 -6.44 -12.24 21.91
CA LYS A 4 -6.52 -13.35 20.92
C LYS A 4 -6.22 -12.72 19.55
N SER A 5 -5.03 -12.76 18.94
CA SER A 5 -4.19 -13.88 18.51
C SER A 5 -4.98 -15.02 17.86
N TYR A 6 -5.06 -15.00 16.53
CA TYR A 6 -5.47 -16.13 15.71
C TYR A 6 -4.28 -16.53 14.82
N PHE A 7 -3.46 -17.42 15.38
CA PHE A 7 -2.60 -18.30 14.61
C PHE A 7 -3.47 -19.44 14.08
N TRP A 8 -3.50 -19.63 12.76
CA TRP A 8 -3.76 -20.93 12.16
C TRP A 8 -2.44 -21.41 11.55
N VAL A 9 -1.88 -22.47 12.12
CA VAL A 9 -0.77 -23.23 11.53
C VAL A 9 -1.37 -24.51 10.98
N LEU A 10 -1.02 -24.91 9.75
CA LEU A 10 -0.34 -26.19 9.47
C LEU A 10 -0.08 -26.44 7.98
N ARG A 11 1.18 -26.83 7.74
CA ARG A 11 1.73 -27.77 6.73
C ARG A 11 2.17 -27.21 5.36
N SER A 12 3.47 -27.43 5.15
CA SER A 12 4.30 -27.36 3.96
C SER A 12 3.60 -27.68 2.64
N ALA A 13 3.71 -26.78 1.67
CA ALA A 13 3.65 -27.12 0.25
C ALA A 13 4.97 -26.66 -0.40
N SER A 14 5.57 -27.57 -1.16
CA SER A 14 6.81 -27.43 -1.95
C SER A 14 6.91 -26.13 -2.75
N PRO A 15 8.12 -25.68 -3.14
CA PRO A 15 8.29 -24.44 -3.90
C PRO A 15 7.49 -24.54 -5.21
N ILE A 16 6.48 -23.69 -5.36
CA ILE A 16 5.72 -23.57 -6.60
C ILE A 16 6.63 -22.88 -7.60
N GLN A 17 7.24 -23.66 -8.48
CA GLN A 17 7.92 -23.15 -9.67
C GLN A 17 6.82 -22.73 -10.65
N MET A 18 6.45 -21.44 -10.66
CA MET A 18 5.49 -20.90 -11.63
C MET A 18 6.17 -20.77 -13.00
N SER A 19 5.82 -21.65 -13.92
CA SER A 19 6.10 -21.51 -15.34
C SER A 19 4.85 -21.00 -16.08
N SER A 20 5.02 -19.87 -16.79
CA SER A 20 4.22 -19.39 -17.95
C SER A 20 2.84 -18.76 -17.68
N PRO A 21 2.26 -17.96 -18.62
CA PRO A 21 2.71 -16.65 -19.09
C PRO A 21 1.64 -15.56 -18.87
N SER A 22 2.07 -14.30 -18.67
CA SER A 22 1.26 -13.06 -18.67
C SER A 22 -0.04 -13.04 -17.84
N LEU A 23 0.03 -12.60 -16.57
CA LEU A 23 -1.13 -12.05 -15.88
C LEU A 23 -0.68 -10.81 -15.09
N GLU A 24 -0.94 -9.63 -15.65
CA GLU A 24 -0.83 -8.35 -14.93
C GLU A 24 -1.78 -8.41 -13.72
N LYS A 25 -1.25 -8.76 -12.54
CA LYS A 25 -2.03 -8.71 -11.30
C LYS A 25 -1.96 -7.29 -10.76
N ASN A 26 -3.11 -6.63 -10.66
CA ASN A 26 -3.22 -5.39 -9.93
C ASN A 26 -3.63 -5.72 -8.48
N VAL A 27 -2.92 -5.15 -7.52
CA VAL A 27 -3.25 -5.26 -6.09
C VAL A 27 -3.74 -3.92 -5.62
N GLN A 28 -4.83 -3.91 -4.85
CA GLN A 28 -5.37 -2.70 -4.22
C GLN A 28 -5.23 -2.80 -2.70
N ILE A 29 -4.69 -1.76 -2.08
CA ILE A 29 -4.60 -1.62 -0.63
C ILE A 29 -5.49 -0.44 -0.23
N PHE A 30 -6.40 -0.67 0.71
CA PHE A 30 -7.36 0.33 1.17
C PHE A 30 -7.00 0.85 2.57
N CYS A 31 -7.13 2.16 2.78
CA CYS A 31 -6.88 2.84 4.04
C CYS A 31 -8.05 3.76 4.39
N THR A 32 -8.52 3.70 5.64
CA THR A 32 -9.64 4.51 6.14
C THR A 32 -9.35 5.07 7.53
N HIS A 33 -9.94 6.21 7.86
CA HIS A 33 -9.96 6.73 9.23
C HIS A 33 -11.28 7.45 9.53
N ASP A 34 -11.51 7.78 10.79
CA ASP A 34 -12.73 8.41 11.32
C ASP A 34 -12.58 9.92 11.55
N LYS A 35 -11.40 10.49 11.31
CA LYS A 35 -11.11 11.91 11.51
C LYS A 35 -11.50 12.76 10.30
N THR A 36 -12.46 13.67 10.47
CA THR A 36 -12.97 14.54 9.40
C THR A 36 -12.04 15.70 9.05
N ASP A 37 -11.14 16.08 9.95
CA ASP A 37 -10.20 17.18 9.77
C ASP A 37 -8.83 16.73 9.23
N HIS A 38 -8.66 15.42 8.99
CA HIS A 38 -7.48 14.88 8.34
C HIS A 38 -7.67 15.02 6.83
N THR A 39 -6.87 15.86 6.21
CA THR A 39 -7.01 16.24 4.79
C THR A 39 -5.81 15.80 3.96
N LEU A 40 -4.77 15.26 4.60
CA LEU A 40 -3.59 14.71 3.97
C LEU A 40 -3.51 13.20 4.26
N MET A 41 -3.31 12.38 3.23
CA MET A 41 -3.05 10.95 3.38
C MET A 41 -1.79 10.56 2.60
N LEU A 42 -0.74 10.19 3.32
CA LEU A 42 0.56 9.81 2.79
C LEU A 42 0.64 8.29 2.63
N TRP A 43 1.28 7.84 1.57
CA TRP A 43 1.50 6.42 1.26
C TRP A 43 2.99 6.11 1.15
N TYR A 44 3.42 5.05 1.83
CA TYR A 44 4.83 4.66 1.89
C TYR A 44 5.01 3.19 1.54
N GLN A 45 6.20 2.86 1.04
CA GLN A 45 6.70 1.49 1.00
C GLN A 45 7.99 1.33 1.81
N ARG A 46 8.20 0.12 2.33
CA ARG A 46 9.47 -0.33 2.88
C ARG A 46 9.80 -1.71 2.33
N THR A 47 10.90 -1.81 1.58
CA THR A 47 11.40 -3.07 1.03
C THR A 47 12.17 -3.87 2.10
N PRO A 48 12.27 -5.21 1.97
CA PRO A 48 13.10 -6.04 2.84
C PRO A 48 14.55 -5.54 2.85
N GLY A 49 15.14 -5.42 4.05
CA GLY A 49 16.49 -4.90 4.22
C GLY A 49 16.59 -3.38 4.33
N ASP A 50 15.56 -2.62 3.94
CA ASP A 50 15.51 -1.18 4.14
C ASP A 50 14.97 -0.83 5.54
N THR A 51 15.61 0.13 6.19
CA THR A 51 15.11 0.72 7.45
C THR A 51 14.18 1.90 7.19
N ALA A 52 14.39 2.62 6.09
CA ALA A 52 13.64 3.82 5.74
C ALA A 52 12.29 3.49 5.07
N MET A 53 11.27 4.29 5.39
CA MET A 53 10.01 4.32 4.65
C MET A 53 10.15 5.31 3.50
N LYS A 54 9.96 4.85 2.27
CA LYS A 54 10.04 5.67 1.05
C LYS A 54 8.63 6.13 0.68
N LEU A 55 8.44 7.43 0.51
CA LEU A 55 7.17 8.01 0.10
C LEU A 55 6.85 7.60 -1.35
N ILE A 56 5.65 7.10 -1.58
CA ILE A 56 5.11 6.78 -2.93
C ILE A 56 4.39 8.00 -3.50
N GLY A 57 3.59 8.64 -2.65
CA GLY A 57 2.73 9.76 -3.01
C GLY A 57 1.75 10.07 -1.88
N TYR A 58 0.85 11.02 -2.13
CA TYR A 58 -0.16 11.43 -1.18
C TYR A 58 -1.44 11.93 -1.83
N LEU A 59 -2.51 11.93 -1.02
CA LEU A 59 -3.77 12.60 -1.30
C LEU A 59 -3.85 13.87 -0.43
N LEU A 60 -4.10 15.02 -1.03
CA LEU A 60 -4.55 16.24 -0.34
C LEU A 60 -6.01 16.49 -0.72
N TYR A 61 -6.93 16.25 0.22
CA TYR A 61 -8.33 16.00 -0.09
C TYR A 61 -8.46 14.91 -1.16
N LYS A 62 -8.85 15.29 -2.38
CA LYS A 62 -8.95 14.40 -3.55
C LYS A 62 -7.81 14.59 -4.55
N ALA A 63 -6.94 15.58 -4.34
CA ALA A 63 -5.82 15.85 -5.22
C ALA A 63 -4.72 14.81 -4.97
N VAL A 64 -4.26 14.17 -6.04
CA VAL A 64 -3.20 13.15 -6.01
C VAL A 64 -1.87 13.81 -6.33
N THR A 65 -0.82 13.44 -5.59
CA THR A 65 0.57 13.75 -5.94
C THR A 65 1.40 12.48 -5.80
N MET A 66 2.20 12.18 -6.82
CA MET A 66 3.02 10.97 -6.90
C MET A 66 4.49 11.35 -7.04
N GLU A 67 5.37 10.65 -6.34
CA GLU A 67 6.80 10.72 -6.54
C GLU A 67 7.17 10.08 -7.89
N ASP A 68 8.06 10.72 -8.65
CA ASP A 68 8.33 10.39 -10.06
C ASP A 68 8.66 8.91 -10.29
N GLN A 69 9.49 8.34 -9.42
CA GLN A 69 9.93 6.94 -9.48
C GLN A 69 8.83 5.89 -9.29
N TYR A 70 7.62 6.29 -8.90
CA TYR A 70 6.49 5.38 -8.64
C TYR A 70 5.36 5.50 -9.66
N LYS A 71 5.38 6.50 -10.55
CA LYS A 71 4.29 6.78 -11.50
C LYS A 71 3.98 5.63 -12.47
N ASP A 72 4.96 4.77 -12.77
CA ASP A 72 4.80 3.68 -13.75
C ASP A 72 4.21 2.40 -13.16
N GLY A 73 4.24 2.24 -11.83
CA GLY A 73 3.86 1.01 -11.13
C GLY A 73 2.80 1.18 -10.05
N PHE A 74 2.46 2.41 -9.69
CA PHE A 74 1.56 2.75 -8.59
C PHE A 74 0.57 3.83 -8.99
N ASP A 75 -0.62 3.78 -8.39
CA ASP A 75 -1.64 4.82 -8.52
C ASP A 75 -2.37 5.05 -7.19
N LEU A 76 -2.83 6.27 -6.95
CA LEU A 76 -3.56 6.66 -5.75
C LEU A 76 -4.95 7.19 -6.11
N THR A 77 -5.95 6.75 -5.35
CA THR A 77 -7.34 7.20 -5.51
C THR A 77 -7.99 7.42 -4.15
N GLY A 78 -9.02 8.25 -4.07
CA GLY A 78 -9.84 8.42 -2.86
C GLY A 78 -10.02 9.86 -2.43
N ASP A 79 -10.37 10.03 -1.16
CA ASP A 79 -10.58 11.31 -0.49
C ASP A 79 -9.95 11.22 0.91
N ALA A 80 -8.85 11.92 1.12
CA ALA A 80 -8.08 11.91 2.37
C ALA A 80 -8.90 12.28 3.61
N THR A 81 -10.12 12.82 3.49
CA THR A 81 -11.04 13.06 4.62
C THR A 81 -11.79 11.82 5.09
N LYS A 82 -11.73 10.73 4.33
CA LYS A 82 -12.47 9.48 4.58
C LYS A 82 -11.59 8.25 4.36
N ASN A 83 -11.01 8.14 3.17
CA ASN A 83 -10.28 6.96 2.73
C ASN A 83 -9.35 7.24 1.54
N GLY A 84 -8.41 6.33 1.33
CA GLY A 84 -7.60 6.29 0.13
C GLY A 84 -7.30 4.84 -0.25
N SER A 85 -6.96 4.65 -1.51
CA SER A 85 -6.51 3.38 -2.05
C SER A 85 -5.19 3.56 -2.80
N LEU A 86 -4.27 2.64 -2.53
CA LEU A 86 -3.06 2.44 -3.33
C LEU A 86 -3.29 1.26 -4.28
N HIS A 87 -3.14 1.52 -5.57
CA HIS A 87 -3.15 0.49 -6.62
C HIS A 87 -1.71 0.19 -7.02
N ILE A 88 -1.40 -1.09 -7.16
CA ILE A 88 -0.06 -1.59 -7.41
C ILE A 88 -0.12 -2.50 -8.63
N ASN A 89 0.58 -2.11 -9.70
CA ASN A 89 0.81 -2.99 -10.83
C ASN A 89 1.97 -3.95 -10.48
N THR A 90 1.70 -5.24 -10.24
CA THR A 90 2.75 -6.18 -9.83
C THR A 90 3.71 -6.57 -10.95
N ALA A 91 3.40 -6.26 -12.21
CA ALA A 91 4.34 -6.46 -13.32
C ALA A 91 5.44 -5.39 -13.33
N ARG A 92 5.21 -4.23 -12.68
CA ARG A 92 6.09 -3.06 -12.71
C ARG A 92 6.57 -2.62 -11.32
N SER A 93 6.19 -3.32 -10.26
CA SER A 93 6.52 -2.96 -8.87
C SER A 93 7.23 -4.08 -8.12
N VAL A 94 7.84 -3.73 -6.98
CA VAL A 94 8.53 -4.70 -6.13
C VAL A 94 7.51 -5.62 -5.48
N GLN A 95 7.58 -6.91 -5.80
CA GLN A 95 6.62 -7.93 -5.33
C GLN A 95 6.70 -8.19 -3.82
N THR A 96 7.79 -7.81 -3.16
CA THR A 96 8.01 -8.00 -1.72
C THR A 96 8.32 -6.67 -1.05
N ALA A 97 7.27 -5.97 -0.58
CA ALA A 97 7.39 -4.77 0.24
C ALA A 97 6.25 -4.70 1.26
N VAL A 98 6.45 -3.93 2.33
CA VAL A 98 5.38 -3.56 3.26
C VAL A 98 4.93 -2.14 2.95
N TYR A 99 3.61 -1.96 2.87
CA TYR A 99 2.99 -0.68 2.53
C TYR A 99 2.31 -0.07 3.76
N PHE A 100 2.42 1.25 3.91
CA PHE A 100 1.86 2.00 5.02
C PHE A 100 1.07 3.19 4.51
N CYS A 101 -0.02 3.54 5.20
CA CYS A 101 -0.73 4.81 5.03
C CYS A 101 -0.71 5.61 6.34
N ALA A 102 -0.69 6.93 6.24
CA ALA A 102 -0.81 7.84 7.38
C ALA A 102 -1.70 9.03 7.02
N ALA A 103 -2.73 9.29 7.83
CA ALA A 103 -3.64 10.43 7.65
C ALA A 103 -3.35 11.52 8.69
N SER A 104 -3.36 12.78 8.28
CA SER A 104 -3.14 13.93 9.15
C SER A 104 -3.86 15.19 8.64
N LYS A 105 -3.87 16.25 9.45
CA LYS A 105 -4.16 17.60 8.95
C LYS A 105 -3.02 18.03 8.01
N ALA A 106 -3.35 18.72 6.93
CA ALA A 106 -2.34 19.45 6.16
C ALA A 106 -1.74 20.58 7.02
N GLN A 107 -0.43 20.80 6.91
CA GLN A 107 0.30 21.85 7.63
C GLN A 107 0.31 23.16 6.86
#